data_AF-A0AAV4FIW0-F1
#
_entry.id   AF-A0AAV4FIW0-F1
#
_cell.length_a   1.000
_cell.length_b   1.000
_cell.length_c   1.000
_cell.angle_alpha   90.00
_cell.angle_beta   90.00
_cell.angle_gamma   90.00
#
_symmetry.space_group_name_H-M   'P 1'
#
loop_
_entity.id
_entity.type
_entity.pdbx_description
1 polymer ?
#
loop_
_entity_poly.entity_id
_entity_poly.type
_entity_poly.pdbx_seq_one_letter_code
_entity_poly.pdbx_strand_id
1 'polypeptide(L)'
;MDIQDLFHSCKSGDLNRLQYLVEVKEVEVDVRDKWDSTPLYYACLCGHRDIVEFLLEKGAKCEANTFDGERCLYGALTDDIRNLLKSFHVISKRTIRRDLFEEFLRKLLESKQYSDVVFSVHGEEIHAHRCILCARCLFFAHMFKTKWQDRQRVELNHANMLPGAFKAILQYLYTGHMETPMDLVDSCVKLARQCQLSELVTEVEDRLKKTLSWESSKPGVRVTTLELSPENSKENLQRDLAQLAHWAMPAELNSWVLGELPFEPETLPLTYPDVCFSVDNHRFLCHKTFFCARSDYFKAVIEDHFGEAELSGSLPVVYLHEATVQVFVRILSYMYSDSCDLHPDIVADVLMTADMYLLPGLKRLCGVAMSTYLEVSNVVTMIQTARLFGLVRLESQCAEFIAHNLSKIVAQDKFKQLVVEDASQVKGREETDSIDVIDEIRFYISNFVQTYSEMEEANEKLRLIDDLLEELDIEG
;
A
#
# COMPACT_ATOMS: atom_id res chain seq x y z
N MET A 1 6.98 -22.43 7.20
CA MET A 1 5.72 -22.84 7.89
C MET A 1 4.47 -22.20 7.26
N ASP A 2 4.47 -20.89 7.03
CA ASP A 2 3.27 -20.13 6.63
C ASP A 2 2.66 -20.49 5.25
N ILE A 3 3.48 -20.87 4.26
CA ILE A 3 2.97 -21.33 2.95
C ILE A 3 2.21 -22.65 3.10
N GLN A 4 2.72 -23.59 3.90
CA GLN A 4 2.04 -24.86 4.15
C GLN A 4 0.72 -24.65 4.89
N ASP A 5 0.70 -23.70 5.84
CA ASP A 5 -0.51 -23.31 6.55
C ASP A 5 -1.55 -22.62 5.65
N LEU A 6 -1.11 -21.85 4.65
CA LEU A 6 -2.00 -21.28 3.63
C LEU A 6 -2.70 -22.40 2.84
N PHE A 7 -1.92 -23.38 2.36
CA PHE A 7 -2.47 -24.55 1.67
C PHE A 7 -3.37 -25.39 2.57
N HIS A 8 -3.02 -25.55 3.85
CA HIS A 8 -3.84 -26.28 4.80
C HIS A 8 -5.17 -25.56 5.07
N SER A 9 -5.14 -24.23 5.22
CA SER A 9 -6.35 -23.40 5.42
C SER A 9 -7.28 -23.48 4.21
N CYS A 10 -6.72 -23.48 2.99
CA CYS A 10 -7.49 -23.67 1.75
C CYS A 10 -8.09 -25.07 1.61
N LYS A 11 -7.50 -26.10 2.22
CA LYS A 11 -8.03 -27.48 2.21
C LYS A 11 -9.09 -27.71 3.30
N SER A 12 -8.86 -27.16 4.49
CA SER A 12 -9.71 -27.35 5.67
C SER A 12 -10.93 -26.43 5.69
N GLY A 13 -10.90 -25.30 4.97
CA GLY A 13 -11.99 -24.31 4.99
C GLY A 13 -11.84 -23.25 6.07
N ASP A 14 -10.64 -23.07 6.63
CA ASP A 14 -10.39 -22.07 7.69
C ASP A 14 -10.14 -20.67 7.11
N LEU A 15 -11.24 -19.96 6.83
CA LEU A 15 -11.19 -18.59 6.30
C LEU A 15 -10.50 -17.61 7.26
N ASN A 16 -10.67 -17.77 8.58
CA ASN A 16 -10.11 -16.83 9.56
C ASN A 16 -8.57 -16.93 9.59
N ARG A 17 -8.03 -18.16 9.57
CA ARG A 17 -6.58 -18.38 9.50
C ARG A 17 -6.02 -17.91 8.16
N LEU A 18 -6.75 -18.14 7.07
CA LEU A 18 -6.37 -17.65 5.74
C LEU A 18 -6.33 -16.11 5.69
N GLN A 19 -7.33 -15.43 6.26
CA GLN A 19 -7.36 -13.96 6.36
C GLN A 19 -6.17 -13.44 7.17
N TYR A 20 -5.88 -14.06 8.32
CA TYR A 20 -4.70 -13.70 9.10
C TYR A 20 -3.40 -13.89 8.30
N LEU A 21 -3.23 -15.00 7.59
CA LEU A 21 -2.05 -15.27 6.77
C LEU A 21 -1.88 -14.27 5.62
N VAL A 22 -2.96 -13.93 4.92
CA VAL A 22 -2.90 -13.08 3.73
C VAL A 22 -2.91 -11.58 4.08
N GLU A 23 -3.67 -11.16 5.09
CA GLU A 23 -3.83 -9.75 5.44
C GLU A 23 -2.82 -9.26 6.48
N VAL A 24 -2.41 -10.13 7.41
CA VAL A 24 -1.49 -9.77 8.50
C VAL A 24 -0.07 -10.26 8.22
N LYS A 25 0.09 -11.52 7.81
CA LYS A 25 1.41 -12.08 7.47
C LYS A 25 1.84 -11.84 6.02
N GLU A 26 0.98 -11.22 5.21
CA GLU A 26 1.25 -10.86 3.81
C GLU A 26 1.74 -12.03 2.92
N VAL A 27 1.27 -13.24 3.19
CA VAL A 27 1.62 -14.42 2.39
C VAL A 27 1.04 -14.26 0.98
N GLU A 28 1.86 -14.50 -0.05
CA GLU A 28 1.45 -14.40 -1.45
C GLU A 28 0.37 -15.45 -1.80
N VAL A 29 -0.69 -15.01 -2.49
CA VAL A 29 -1.86 -15.86 -2.80
C VAL A 29 -1.66 -16.78 -3.99
N ASP A 30 -0.65 -16.51 -4.84
CA ASP A 30 -0.29 -17.29 -6.03
C ASP A 30 0.95 -18.19 -5.81
N VAL A 31 1.27 -18.51 -4.56
CA VAL A 31 2.36 -19.46 -4.25
C VAL A 31 2.09 -20.83 -4.85
N ARG A 32 3.17 -21.55 -5.19
CA ARG A 32 3.11 -22.88 -5.80
C ARG A 32 3.63 -23.93 -4.83
N ASP A 33 2.94 -25.05 -4.74
CA ASP A 33 3.44 -26.21 -4.01
C ASP A 33 4.36 -27.09 -4.90
N LYS A 34 4.85 -28.19 -4.32
CA LYS A 34 5.70 -29.17 -5.03
C LYS A 34 5.02 -29.87 -6.21
N TRP A 35 3.71 -29.70 -6.38
CA TRP A 35 2.93 -30.23 -7.51
C TRP A 35 2.46 -29.11 -8.45
N ASP A 36 3.11 -27.95 -8.38
CA ASP A 36 2.82 -26.80 -9.22
C ASP A 36 1.35 -26.32 -9.09
N SER A 37 0.75 -26.51 -7.91
CA SER A 37 -0.65 -26.18 -7.64
C SER A 37 -0.78 -24.95 -6.75
N THR A 38 -1.80 -24.14 -7.00
CA THR A 38 -2.08 -22.88 -6.30
C THR A 38 -3.06 -23.08 -5.13
N PRO A 39 -3.05 -22.17 -4.12
CA PRO A 39 -4.03 -22.17 -3.04
C PRO A 39 -5.47 -22.12 -3.55
N LEU A 40 -5.71 -21.30 -4.59
CA LEU A 40 -7.00 -21.16 -5.24
C LEU A 40 -7.51 -22.50 -5.80
N TYR A 41 -6.63 -23.29 -6.42
CA TYR A 41 -6.99 -24.61 -6.93
C TYR A 41 -7.51 -25.54 -5.80
N TYR A 42 -6.84 -25.58 -4.65
CA TYR A 42 -7.28 -26.41 -3.52
C TYR A 42 -8.60 -25.92 -2.93
N ALA A 43 -8.80 -24.61 -2.81
CA ALA A 43 -10.07 -24.06 -2.36
C ALA A 43 -11.23 -24.45 -3.29
N CYS A 44 -10.99 -24.42 -4.62
CA CYS A 44 -11.96 -24.85 -5.62
C CYS A 44 -12.26 -26.35 -5.52
N LEU A 45 -11.21 -27.17 -5.35
CA LEU A 45 -11.29 -28.63 -5.25
C LEU A 45 -12.02 -29.09 -3.99
N CYS A 46 -11.78 -28.42 -2.87
CA CYS A 46 -12.40 -28.73 -1.58
C CYS A 46 -13.81 -28.11 -1.43
N GLY A 47 -14.20 -27.20 -2.31
CA GLY A 47 -15.55 -26.64 -2.34
C GLY A 47 -15.79 -25.47 -1.40
N HIS A 48 -14.74 -24.79 -0.96
CA HIS A 48 -14.82 -23.68 0.00
C HIS A 48 -15.06 -22.36 -0.75
N ARG A 49 -16.33 -22.07 -1.06
CA ARG A 49 -16.74 -20.91 -1.88
C ARG A 49 -16.27 -19.58 -1.29
N ASP A 50 -16.39 -19.43 0.02
CA ASP A 50 -15.96 -18.25 0.79
C ASP A 50 -14.45 -17.99 0.68
N ILE A 51 -13.64 -19.04 0.75
CA ILE A 51 -12.20 -18.97 0.51
C ILE A 51 -11.90 -18.65 -0.96
N VAL A 52 -12.62 -19.25 -1.91
CA VAL A 52 -12.46 -18.96 -3.34
C VAL A 52 -12.74 -17.48 -3.61
N GLU A 53 -13.85 -16.95 -3.09
CA GLU A 53 -14.21 -15.54 -3.20
C GLU A 53 -13.14 -14.64 -2.60
N PHE A 54 -12.67 -14.96 -1.39
CA PHE A 54 -11.61 -14.20 -0.73
C PHE A 54 -10.28 -14.22 -1.51
N LEU A 55 -9.81 -15.38 -1.96
CA LEU A 55 -8.55 -15.49 -2.72
C LEU A 55 -8.62 -14.72 -4.04
N LEU A 56 -9.76 -14.84 -4.72
CA LEU A 56 -10.05 -14.09 -5.93
C LEU A 56 -10.07 -12.56 -5.66
N GLU A 57 -10.71 -12.11 -4.57
CA GLU A 57 -10.68 -10.71 -4.12
C GLU A 57 -9.27 -10.19 -3.76
N LYS A 58 -8.38 -11.10 -3.34
CA LYS A 58 -6.98 -10.82 -3.03
C LYS A 58 -6.04 -10.96 -4.24
N GLY A 59 -6.59 -11.24 -5.42
CA GLY A 59 -5.87 -11.17 -6.69
C GLY A 59 -5.28 -12.49 -7.16
N ALA A 60 -5.79 -13.63 -6.65
CA ALA A 60 -5.38 -14.94 -7.15
C ALA A 60 -5.67 -15.07 -8.66
N LYS A 61 -4.68 -15.55 -9.42
CA LYS A 61 -4.77 -15.67 -10.88
C LYS A 61 -5.76 -16.76 -11.28
N CYS A 62 -6.82 -16.37 -12.00
CA CYS A 62 -7.78 -17.30 -12.57
C CYS A 62 -8.29 -16.80 -13.94
N GLU A 63 -7.44 -16.88 -14.95
CA GLU A 63 -7.80 -16.48 -16.33
C GLU A 63 -8.31 -17.68 -17.14
N ALA A 64 -9.44 -17.51 -17.82
CA ALA A 64 -9.97 -18.53 -18.72
C ALA A 64 -8.99 -18.83 -19.88
N ASN A 65 -8.84 -20.10 -20.25
CA ASN A 65 -7.86 -20.61 -21.21
C ASN A 65 -6.38 -20.54 -20.76
N THR A 66 -6.11 -20.33 -19.46
CA THR A 66 -4.78 -20.55 -18.87
C THR A 66 -4.70 -21.89 -18.16
N PHE A 67 -3.49 -22.44 -18.00
CA PHE A 67 -3.30 -23.71 -17.31
C PHE A 67 -3.91 -23.70 -15.90
N ASP A 68 -3.70 -22.63 -15.14
CA ASP A 68 -4.20 -22.50 -13.77
C ASP A 68 -5.72 -22.23 -13.72
N GLY A 69 -6.23 -21.38 -14.61
CA GLY A 69 -7.66 -21.09 -14.68
C GLY A 69 -8.51 -22.28 -15.10
N GLU A 70 -8.07 -23.05 -16.11
CA GLU A 70 -8.75 -24.28 -16.54
C GLU A 70 -8.74 -25.35 -15.43
N ARG A 71 -7.66 -25.45 -14.66
CA ARG A 71 -7.58 -26.37 -13.51
C ARG A 71 -8.54 -25.98 -12.40
N CYS A 72 -8.68 -24.69 -12.08
CA CYS A 72 -9.65 -24.22 -11.09
C CYS A 72 -11.10 -24.45 -11.56
N LEU A 73 -11.38 -24.19 -12.84
CA LEU A 73 -12.71 -24.41 -13.45
C LEU A 73 -13.09 -25.89 -13.51
N TYR A 74 -12.15 -26.76 -13.90
CA TYR A 74 -12.35 -28.20 -13.94
C TYR A 74 -12.44 -28.81 -12.53
N GLY A 75 -11.57 -28.35 -11.63
CA GLY A 75 -11.47 -28.82 -10.25
C GLY A 75 -12.55 -28.30 -9.32
N ALA A 76 -13.35 -27.32 -9.71
CA ALA A 76 -14.43 -26.77 -8.89
C ALA A 76 -15.44 -27.85 -8.47
N LEU A 77 -15.58 -28.07 -7.15
CA LEU A 77 -16.46 -29.08 -6.56
C LEU A 77 -17.95 -28.79 -6.83
N THR A 78 -18.32 -27.50 -6.86
CA THR A 78 -19.72 -27.06 -7.01
C THR A 78 -19.91 -26.17 -8.25
N ASP A 79 -21.10 -26.24 -8.84
CA ASP A 79 -21.48 -25.36 -9.95
C ASP A 79 -21.50 -23.88 -9.53
N ASP A 80 -21.75 -23.61 -8.26
CA ASP A 80 -21.69 -22.27 -7.67
C ASP A 80 -20.27 -21.69 -7.72
N ILE A 81 -19.25 -22.46 -7.35
CA ILE A 81 -17.84 -22.04 -7.45
C ILE A 81 -17.43 -21.90 -8.92
N ARG A 82 -17.88 -22.82 -9.78
CA ARG A 82 -17.61 -22.74 -11.22
C ARG A 82 -18.23 -21.50 -11.85
N ASN A 83 -19.45 -21.15 -11.44
CA ASN A 83 -20.14 -19.95 -11.87
C ASN A 83 -19.46 -18.70 -11.30
N LEU A 84 -19.00 -18.74 -10.05
CA LEU A 84 -18.19 -17.69 -9.43
C LEU A 84 -16.93 -17.45 -10.28
N LEU A 85 -16.08 -18.46 -10.50
CA LEU A 85 -14.86 -18.35 -11.32
C LEU A 85 -15.12 -17.85 -12.75
N LYS A 86 -16.22 -18.27 -13.39
CA LYS A 86 -16.61 -17.80 -14.73
C LYS A 86 -17.13 -16.35 -14.72
N SER A 87 -17.92 -15.99 -13.72
CA SER A 87 -18.48 -14.64 -13.53
C SER A 87 -17.42 -13.64 -13.08
N PHE A 88 -16.39 -14.16 -12.42
CA PHE A 88 -15.17 -13.46 -12.06
C PHE A 88 -14.30 -13.30 -13.31
N HIS A 89 -14.85 -12.61 -14.31
CA HIS A 89 -14.09 -12.09 -15.42
C HIS A 89 -13.12 -11.10 -14.83
N VAL A 90 -11.86 -11.53 -14.67
CA VAL A 90 -10.67 -10.73 -14.41
C VAL A 90 -11.12 -9.46 -13.73
N ILE A 91 -11.26 -9.47 -12.38
CA ILE A 91 -11.24 -8.18 -11.71
C ILE A 91 -10.10 -7.46 -12.37
N SER A 92 -10.44 -6.30 -12.94
CA SER A 92 -9.56 -5.36 -13.61
C SER A 92 -8.12 -5.56 -13.17
N LYS A 93 -7.16 -5.33 -14.08
CA LYS A 93 -5.71 -5.22 -13.81
C LYS A 93 -5.33 -4.62 -12.43
N ARG A 94 -6.24 -3.91 -11.76
CA ARG A 94 -6.35 -3.51 -10.35
C ARG A 94 -6.34 -4.54 -9.19
N THR A 95 -6.53 -5.86 -9.35
CA THR A 95 -6.41 -6.76 -8.14
C THR A 95 -4.98 -7.22 -7.88
N ILE A 96 -4.06 -6.80 -8.73
CA ILE A 96 -2.63 -6.92 -8.45
C ILE A 96 -2.31 -5.77 -7.47
N ARG A 97 -2.50 -6.05 -6.17
CA ARG A 97 -2.34 -5.16 -5.02
C ARG A 97 -3.38 -4.03 -4.99
N ARG A 98 -4.36 -4.12 -4.07
CA ARG A 98 -5.14 -2.93 -3.68
C ARG A 98 -4.15 -1.82 -3.35
N ASP A 99 -4.12 -0.76 -4.14
CA ASP A 99 -3.33 0.42 -3.80
C ASP A 99 -3.94 0.99 -2.52
N LEU A 100 -3.30 0.71 -1.39
CA LEU A 100 -3.81 1.07 -0.07
C LEU A 100 -3.98 2.58 0.06
N PHE A 101 -3.22 3.37 -0.71
CA PHE A 101 -3.35 4.81 -0.72
C PHE A 101 -4.58 5.28 -1.50
N GLU A 102 -4.81 4.72 -2.68
CA GLU A 102 -6.01 5.03 -3.46
C GLU A 102 -7.28 4.62 -2.71
N GLU A 103 -7.26 3.43 -2.11
CA GLU A 103 -8.37 2.93 -1.30
C GLU A 103 -8.62 3.78 -0.05
N PHE A 104 -7.55 4.32 0.57
CA PHE A 104 -7.66 5.32 1.63
C PHE A 104 -8.39 6.58 1.13
N LEU A 105 -7.99 7.15 -0.01
CA LEU A 105 -8.59 8.36 -0.57
C LEU A 105 -10.05 8.14 -0.98
N ARG A 106 -10.38 6.95 -1.50
CA ARG A 106 -11.76 6.55 -1.80
C ARG A 106 -12.62 6.50 -0.53
N LYS A 107 -12.15 5.80 0.51
CA LYS A 107 -12.84 5.73 1.82
C LYS A 107 -13.00 7.10 2.47
N LEU A 108 -12.03 7.99 2.28
CA LEU A 108 -12.09 9.35 2.80
C LEU A 108 -13.23 10.16 2.15
N LEU A 109 -13.41 10.05 0.83
CA LEU A 109 -14.54 10.69 0.12
C LEU A 109 -15.90 10.14 0.57
N GLU A 110 -15.98 8.84 0.87
CA GLU A 110 -17.22 8.16 1.28
C GLU A 110 -17.60 8.37 2.75
N SER A 111 -16.62 8.35 3.65
CA SER A 111 -16.84 8.35 5.11
C SER A 111 -17.23 9.72 5.69
N LYS A 112 -16.97 10.81 4.95
CA LYS A 112 -17.23 12.20 5.36
C LYS A 112 -16.44 12.66 6.60
N GLN A 113 -15.52 11.84 7.10
CA GLN A 113 -14.73 12.16 8.29
C GLN A 113 -13.84 13.36 8.02
N TYR A 114 -13.79 14.32 8.95
CA TYR A 114 -12.97 15.53 8.84
C TYR A 114 -13.28 16.43 7.63
N SER A 115 -14.46 16.28 6.99
CA SER A 115 -14.87 17.16 5.90
C SER A 115 -15.05 18.61 6.38
N ASP A 116 -14.43 19.56 5.69
CA ASP A 116 -14.42 21.00 6.00
C ASP A 116 -15.24 21.84 4.99
N VAL A 117 -15.86 21.18 4.01
CA VAL A 117 -16.80 21.79 3.06
C VAL A 117 -17.90 20.83 2.66
N VAL A 118 -19.12 21.36 2.53
CA VAL A 118 -20.30 20.65 2.02
C VAL A 118 -20.85 21.34 0.79
N PHE A 119 -20.95 20.61 -0.31
CA PHE A 119 -21.59 21.05 -1.54
C PHE A 119 -23.05 20.59 -1.57
N SER A 120 -23.98 21.51 -1.75
CA SER A 120 -25.41 21.25 -1.88
C SER A 120 -25.80 21.35 -3.35
N VAL A 121 -25.90 20.21 -4.04
CA VAL A 121 -26.19 20.12 -5.48
C VAL A 121 -27.64 19.64 -5.65
N HIS A 122 -28.54 20.52 -6.07
CA HIS A 122 -29.99 20.21 -6.20
C HIS A 122 -30.62 19.56 -4.95
N GLY A 123 -30.15 19.97 -3.77
CA GLY A 123 -30.62 19.46 -2.48
C GLY A 123 -29.89 18.21 -1.97
N GLU A 124 -29.00 17.61 -2.76
CA GLU A 124 -28.12 16.54 -2.30
C GLU A 124 -26.85 17.11 -1.67
N GLU A 125 -26.51 16.62 -0.47
CA GLU A 125 -25.33 17.07 0.29
C GLU A 125 -24.12 16.16 0.04
N ILE A 126 -23.05 16.75 -0.49
CA ILE A 126 -21.81 16.07 -0.86
C ILE A 126 -20.67 16.69 -0.05
N HIS A 127 -20.05 15.88 0.80
CA HIS A 127 -18.96 16.30 1.69
C HIS A 127 -17.61 16.18 0.99
N ALA A 128 -16.68 17.11 1.25
CA ALA A 128 -15.33 17.07 0.72
C ALA A 128 -14.33 17.79 1.63
N HIS A 129 -13.05 17.74 1.23
CA HIS A 129 -11.89 18.29 1.93
C HIS A 129 -11.24 19.37 1.06
N ARG A 130 -11.12 20.60 1.58
CA ARG A 130 -10.53 21.73 0.85
C ARG A 130 -9.08 21.46 0.49
N CYS A 131 -8.30 20.86 1.40
CA CYS A 131 -6.88 20.58 1.16
C CYS A 131 -6.66 19.73 -0.11
N ILE A 132 -7.44 18.65 -0.30
CA ILE A 132 -7.38 17.79 -1.48
C ILE A 132 -7.84 18.55 -2.74
N LEU A 133 -8.97 19.25 -2.66
CA LEU A 133 -9.50 19.99 -3.81
C LEU A 133 -8.58 21.13 -4.25
N CYS A 134 -7.95 21.84 -3.32
CA CYS A 134 -6.98 22.89 -3.61
C CYS A 134 -5.71 22.32 -4.25
N ALA A 135 -5.20 21.19 -3.75
CA ALA A 135 -4.00 20.56 -4.30
C ALA A 135 -4.23 20.00 -5.72
N ARG A 136 -5.43 19.47 -5.99
CA ARG A 136 -5.74 18.79 -7.25
C ARG A 136 -6.43 19.69 -8.29
N CYS A 137 -6.90 20.88 -7.92
CA CYS A 137 -7.64 21.74 -8.83
C CYS A 137 -7.55 23.23 -8.49
N LEU A 138 -6.88 23.98 -9.38
CA LEU A 138 -6.73 25.44 -9.27
C LEU A 138 -8.06 26.20 -9.25
N PHE A 139 -9.09 25.70 -9.94
CA PHE A 139 -10.42 26.30 -9.91
C PHE A 139 -11.00 26.30 -8.49
N PHE A 140 -10.94 25.15 -7.80
CA PHE A 140 -11.39 25.07 -6.40
C PHE A 140 -10.57 25.97 -5.49
N ALA A 141 -9.23 25.95 -5.64
CA ALA A 141 -8.35 26.85 -4.88
C ALA A 141 -8.72 28.33 -5.04
N HIS A 142 -8.97 28.77 -6.28
CA HIS A 142 -9.38 30.14 -6.57
C HIS A 142 -10.77 30.47 -6.01
N MET A 143 -11.73 29.56 -6.15
CA MET A 143 -13.09 29.76 -5.65
C MET A 143 -13.14 29.84 -4.12
N PHE A 144 -12.36 29.02 -3.42
CA PHE A 144 -12.22 29.08 -1.97
C PHE A 144 -11.52 30.36 -1.48
N LYS A 145 -10.62 30.94 -2.27
CA LYS A 145 -9.99 32.24 -1.98
C LYS A 145 -10.94 33.43 -2.25
N THR A 146 -11.98 33.24 -3.04
CA THR A 146 -12.86 34.32 -3.52
C THR A 146 -14.30 34.12 -3.07
N LYS A 147 -15.15 33.54 -3.94
CA LYS A 147 -16.61 33.48 -3.74
C LYS A 147 -17.03 32.57 -2.59
N TRP A 148 -16.24 31.55 -2.28
CA TRP A 148 -16.52 30.55 -1.24
C TRP A 148 -15.65 30.71 0.00
N GLN A 149 -15.02 31.89 0.15
CA GLN A 149 -14.28 32.23 1.34
C GLN A 149 -15.19 32.14 2.57
N ASP A 150 -14.70 31.48 3.63
CA ASP A 150 -15.38 31.27 4.92
C ASP A 150 -16.72 30.52 4.88
N ARG A 151 -17.13 29.99 3.72
CA ARG A 151 -18.39 29.24 3.58
C ARG A 151 -18.21 27.76 3.82
N GLN A 152 -18.72 27.24 4.93
CA GLN A 152 -18.76 25.78 5.15
C GLN A 152 -19.71 25.05 4.18
N ARG A 153 -20.78 25.72 3.75
CA ARG A 153 -21.76 25.18 2.78
C ARG A 153 -21.77 26.00 1.50
N VAL A 154 -21.61 25.31 0.37
CA VAL A 154 -21.64 25.90 -0.98
C VAL A 154 -22.84 25.34 -1.74
N GLU A 155 -23.77 26.22 -2.10
CA GLU A 155 -24.94 25.84 -2.89
C GLU A 155 -24.63 25.92 -4.39
N LEU A 156 -24.91 24.84 -5.10
CA LEU A 156 -24.66 24.72 -6.52
C LEU A 156 -25.94 24.24 -7.23
N ASN A 157 -26.85 25.18 -7.49
CA ASN A 157 -28.20 24.89 -8.02
C ASN A 157 -28.37 25.34 -9.48
N HIS A 158 -27.31 25.30 -10.30
CA HIS A 158 -27.40 25.68 -11.71
C HIS A 158 -27.87 24.51 -12.57
N ALA A 159 -28.69 24.79 -13.59
CA ALA A 159 -29.40 23.78 -14.38
C ALA A 159 -28.52 22.71 -15.05
N ASN A 160 -27.22 22.98 -15.23
CA ASN A 160 -26.27 22.05 -15.84
C ASN A 160 -25.50 21.19 -14.82
N MET A 161 -25.79 21.30 -13.51
CA MET A 161 -25.03 20.60 -12.48
C MET A 161 -25.75 19.36 -11.97
N LEU A 162 -25.50 18.23 -12.60
CA LEU A 162 -26.04 16.97 -12.12
C LEU A 162 -25.22 16.44 -10.93
N PRO A 163 -25.84 15.98 -9.83
CA PRO A 163 -25.12 15.45 -8.67
C PRO A 163 -24.19 14.28 -9.01
N GLY A 164 -24.65 13.36 -9.88
CA GLY A 164 -23.84 12.23 -10.33
C GLY A 164 -22.58 12.66 -11.08
N ALA A 165 -22.69 13.68 -11.94
CA ALA A 165 -21.54 14.22 -12.66
C ALA A 165 -20.54 14.92 -11.71
N PHE A 166 -21.05 15.66 -10.72
CA PHE A 166 -20.20 16.29 -9.71
C PHE A 166 -19.46 15.26 -8.84
N LYS A 167 -20.14 14.18 -8.43
CA LYS A 167 -19.50 13.06 -7.71
C LYS A 167 -18.41 12.38 -8.54
N ALA A 168 -18.61 12.19 -9.84
CA ALA A 168 -17.60 11.61 -10.73
C ALA A 168 -16.34 12.51 -10.80
N ILE A 169 -16.52 13.83 -10.90
CA ILE A 169 -15.38 14.78 -10.85
C ILE A 169 -14.67 14.72 -9.50
N LEU A 170 -15.42 14.66 -8.38
CA LEU A 170 -14.79 14.51 -7.06
C LEU A 170 -14.04 13.18 -6.93
N GLN A 171 -14.60 12.07 -7.42
CA GLN A 171 -13.92 10.77 -7.45
C GLN A 171 -12.56 10.91 -8.15
N TYR A 172 -12.52 11.53 -9.33
CA TYR A 172 -11.28 11.80 -10.05
C TYR A 172 -10.29 12.66 -9.24
N LEU A 173 -10.77 13.72 -8.60
CA LEU A 173 -9.90 14.58 -7.78
C LEU A 173 -9.36 13.86 -6.55
N TYR A 174 -10.02 12.82 -6.03
CA TYR A 174 -9.53 12.07 -4.88
C TYR A 174 -8.63 10.91 -5.30
N THR A 175 -9.03 10.11 -6.28
CA THR A 175 -8.37 8.84 -6.59
C THR A 175 -7.58 8.87 -7.89
N GLY A 176 -7.73 9.91 -8.73
CA GLY A 176 -7.20 9.92 -10.08
C GLY A 176 -8.01 9.07 -11.08
N HIS A 177 -9.08 8.43 -10.63
CA HIS A 177 -9.94 7.57 -11.43
C HIS A 177 -11.36 8.12 -11.47
N MET A 178 -12.05 7.91 -12.59
CA MET A 178 -13.43 8.34 -12.75
C MET A 178 -14.29 7.23 -13.31
N GLU A 179 -15.40 6.96 -12.65
CA GLU A 179 -16.46 6.10 -13.15
C GLU A 179 -17.73 6.95 -13.35
N THR A 180 -18.30 6.90 -14.55
CA THR A 180 -19.53 7.63 -14.83
C THR A 180 -20.44 6.85 -15.77
N PRO A 181 -21.75 6.77 -15.48
CA PRO A 181 -22.75 6.34 -16.43
C PRO A 181 -22.69 7.12 -17.75
N MET A 182 -22.96 6.44 -18.87
CA MET A 182 -22.85 7.03 -20.22
C MET A 182 -23.78 8.24 -20.45
N ASP A 183 -24.92 8.29 -19.76
CA ASP A 183 -25.87 9.41 -19.79
C ASP A 183 -25.35 10.68 -19.11
N LEU A 184 -24.38 10.55 -18.20
CA LEU A 184 -23.80 11.66 -17.45
C LEU A 184 -22.50 12.19 -18.07
N VAL A 185 -21.90 11.51 -19.05
CA VAL A 185 -20.59 11.84 -19.63
C VAL A 185 -20.53 13.27 -20.15
N ASP A 186 -21.53 13.73 -20.90
CA ASP A 186 -21.57 15.11 -21.42
C ASP A 186 -21.59 16.16 -20.30
N SER A 187 -22.23 15.84 -19.18
CA SER A 187 -22.28 16.72 -18.01
C SER A 187 -20.93 16.73 -17.29
N CYS A 188 -20.27 15.57 -17.17
CA CYS A 188 -18.90 15.47 -16.64
C CYS A 188 -17.92 16.30 -17.47
N VAL A 189 -17.97 16.22 -18.81
CA VAL A 189 -17.10 17.02 -19.70
C VAL A 189 -17.33 18.52 -19.51
N LYS A 190 -18.59 18.98 -19.43
CA LYS A 190 -18.91 20.39 -19.18
C LYS A 190 -18.36 20.88 -17.83
N LEU A 191 -18.53 20.08 -16.78
CA LEU A 191 -18.02 20.41 -15.45
C LEU A 191 -16.49 20.41 -15.40
N ALA A 192 -15.84 19.43 -16.03
CA ALA A 192 -14.38 19.36 -16.12
C ALA A 192 -13.79 20.58 -16.83
N ARG A 193 -14.42 21.04 -17.94
CA ARG A 193 -14.03 22.29 -18.62
C ARG A 193 -14.20 23.52 -17.72
N GLN A 194 -15.29 23.59 -16.96
CA GLN A 194 -15.52 24.67 -16.00
C GLN A 194 -14.47 24.69 -14.88
N CYS A 195 -14.05 23.50 -14.43
CA CYS A 195 -12.99 23.34 -13.43
C CYS A 195 -11.58 23.48 -14.01
N GLN A 196 -11.44 23.77 -15.30
CA GLN A 196 -10.16 23.90 -16.02
C GLN A 196 -9.31 22.61 -15.99
N LEU A 197 -9.96 21.45 -15.95
CA LEU A 197 -9.31 20.13 -15.99
C LEU A 197 -9.13 19.67 -17.43
N SER A 198 -8.25 20.31 -18.19
CA SER A 198 -8.07 20.06 -19.63
C SER A 198 -7.63 18.62 -19.94
N GLU A 199 -6.74 18.05 -19.13
CA GLU A 199 -6.25 16.67 -19.32
C GLU A 199 -7.37 15.64 -19.12
N LEU A 200 -8.23 15.84 -18.11
CA LEU A 200 -9.39 15.00 -17.89
C LEU A 200 -10.37 15.09 -19.06
N VAL A 201 -10.61 16.29 -19.59
CA VAL A 201 -11.51 16.48 -20.74
C VAL A 201 -11.02 15.69 -21.95
N THR A 202 -9.72 15.79 -22.27
CA THR A 202 -9.14 15.03 -23.41
C THR A 202 -9.26 13.53 -23.21
N GLU A 203 -9.01 13.04 -21.98
CA GLU A 203 -9.06 11.62 -21.67
C GLU A 203 -10.50 11.06 -21.75
N VAL A 204 -11.48 11.79 -21.21
CA VAL A 204 -12.91 11.43 -21.33
C VAL A 204 -13.32 11.32 -22.79
N GLU A 205 -12.97 12.33 -23.60
CA GLU A 205 -13.34 12.38 -25.02
C GLU A 205 -12.70 11.24 -25.82
N ASP A 206 -11.43 10.94 -25.56
CA ASP A 206 -10.72 9.86 -26.26
C ASP A 206 -11.22 8.48 -25.84
N ARG A 207 -11.53 8.28 -24.55
CA ARG A 207 -12.16 7.04 -24.09
C ARG A 207 -13.58 6.88 -24.63
N LEU A 208 -14.34 7.96 -24.71
CA LEU A 208 -15.68 7.96 -25.28
C LEU A 208 -15.65 7.55 -26.77
N LYS A 209 -14.73 8.12 -27.56
CA LYS A 209 -14.53 7.73 -28.97
C LYS A 209 -14.23 6.24 -29.10
N LYS A 210 -13.29 5.71 -28.29
CA LYS A 210 -12.93 4.28 -28.28
C LYS A 210 -14.14 3.41 -27.94
N THR A 211 -14.91 3.81 -26.94
CA THR A 211 -16.11 3.09 -26.47
C THR A 211 -17.22 3.06 -27.52
N LEU A 212 -17.44 4.18 -28.23
CA LEU A 212 -18.44 4.28 -29.29
C LEU A 212 -18.03 3.51 -30.56
N SER A 213 -16.73 3.38 -30.82
CA SER A 213 -16.20 2.59 -31.94
C SER A 213 -16.14 1.08 -31.68
N TRP A 214 -16.40 0.65 -30.45
CA TRP A 214 -16.32 -0.75 -30.06
C TRP A 214 -17.61 -1.50 -30.37
N GLU A 215 -17.48 -2.64 -31.05
CA GLU A 215 -18.59 -3.55 -31.35
C GLU A 215 -18.43 -4.85 -30.56
N SER A 216 -19.50 -5.29 -29.89
CA SER A 216 -19.48 -6.55 -29.15
C SER A 216 -19.66 -7.75 -30.08
N SER A 217 -18.95 -8.84 -29.78
CA SER A 217 -19.18 -10.15 -30.41
C SER A 217 -20.50 -10.81 -29.98
N LYS A 218 -21.14 -10.34 -28.91
CA LYS A 218 -22.42 -10.85 -28.40
C LYS A 218 -23.56 -9.86 -28.67
N PRO A 219 -24.68 -10.31 -29.28
CA PRO A 219 -25.82 -9.43 -29.54
C PRO A 219 -26.44 -8.92 -28.23
N GLY A 220 -26.70 -7.62 -28.16
CA GLY A 220 -27.36 -6.96 -27.02
C GLY A 220 -26.42 -6.43 -25.92
N VAL A 221 -25.11 -6.62 -26.05
CA VAL A 221 -24.12 -6.07 -25.10
C VAL A 221 -23.75 -4.65 -25.51
N ARG A 222 -23.95 -3.70 -24.59
CA ARG A 222 -23.54 -2.29 -24.74
C ARG A 222 -22.81 -1.83 -23.49
N VAL A 223 -21.88 -0.90 -23.66
CA VAL A 223 -21.20 -0.25 -22.54
C VAL A 223 -22.16 0.74 -21.88
N THR A 224 -22.43 0.55 -20.59
CA THR A 224 -23.34 1.42 -19.80
C THR A 224 -22.57 2.45 -18.97
N THR A 225 -21.30 2.19 -18.71
CA THR A 225 -20.47 2.97 -17.80
C THR A 225 -19.12 3.23 -18.46
N LEU A 226 -18.69 4.49 -18.42
CA LEU A 226 -17.36 4.90 -18.83
C LEU A 226 -16.43 4.87 -17.61
N GLU A 227 -15.38 4.06 -17.70
CA GLU A 227 -14.31 4.01 -16.70
C GLU A 227 -13.04 4.64 -17.26
N LEU A 228 -12.49 5.58 -16.50
CA LEU A 228 -11.22 6.27 -16.79
C LEU A 228 -10.18 5.89 -15.74
N SER A 229 -9.07 5.38 -16.24
CA SER A 229 -7.87 5.09 -15.48
C SER A 229 -6.68 5.58 -16.31
N PRO A 230 -6.28 6.87 -16.15
CA PRO A 230 -5.20 7.45 -16.93
C PRO A 230 -3.90 6.66 -16.78
N GLU A 231 -3.14 6.54 -17.86
CA GLU A 231 -1.75 6.07 -17.80
C GLU A 231 -0.95 7.03 -16.89
N ASN A 232 -0.23 6.50 -15.90
CA ASN A 232 0.47 7.25 -14.84
C ASN A 232 -0.41 8.08 -13.88
N SER A 233 -1.72 7.80 -13.80
CA SER A 233 -2.64 8.44 -12.84
C SER A 233 -2.14 8.41 -11.40
N LYS A 234 -1.54 7.29 -10.98
CA LYS A 234 -0.96 7.13 -9.64
C LYS A 234 0.18 8.10 -9.36
N GLU A 235 1.17 8.18 -10.24
CA GLU A 235 2.35 9.04 -10.05
C GLU A 235 1.93 10.53 -10.01
N ASN A 236 0.99 10.91 -10.89
CA ASN A 236 0.44 12.26 -10.90
C ASN A 236 -0.33 12.57 -9.61
N LEU A 237 -1.19 11.67 -9.14
CA LEU A 237 -1.93 11.81 -7.88
C LEU A 237 -0.96 11.99 -6.70
N GLN A 238 0.03 11.11 -6.57
CA GLN A 238 1.01 11.16 -5.50
C GLN A 238 1.83 12.45 -5.54
N ARG A 239 2.26 12.88 -6.73
CA ARG A 239 2.99 14.14 -6.92
C ARG A 239 2.15 15.36 -6.55
N ASP A 240 0.89 15.40 -6.98
CA ASP A 240 0.02 16.54 -6.69
C ASP A 240 -0.28 16.64 -5.18
N LEU A 241 -0.53 15.51 -4.52
CA LEU A 241 -0.76 15.46 -3.07
C LEU A 241 0.53 15.68 -2.26
N ALA A 242 1.72 15.33 -2.79
CA ALA A 242 3.00 15.60 -2.15
C ALA A 242 3.23 17.11 -1.88
N GLN A 243 2.58 17.99 -2.64
CA GLN A 243 2.61 19.44 -2.37
C GLN A 243 2.04 19.80 -1.00
N LEU A 244 1.08 19.02 -0.48
CA LEU A 244 0.54 19.19 0.86
C LEU A 244 1.61 18.95 1.93
N ALA A 245 2.52 18.01 1.71
CA ALA A 245 3.67 17.82 2.61
C ALA A 245 4.58 19.05 2.60
N HIS A 246 4.84 19.63 1.42
CA HIS A 246 5.62 20.86 1.31
C HIS A 246 4.98 22.03 2.05
N TRP A 247 3.69 22.28 1.83
CA TRP A 247 2.99 23.38 2.50
C TRP A 247 2.78 23.17 4.00
N ALA A 248 2.87 21.93 4.48
CA ALA A 248 2.79 21.62 5.89
C ALA A 248 4.09 21.91 6.65
N MET A 249 5.22 22.10 5.97
CA MET A 249 6.50 22.36 6.62
C MET A 249 6.71 23.84 6.98
N PRO A 250 7.52 24.13 8.02
CA PRO A 250 8.11 25.44 8.22
C PRO A 250 8.93 25.89 7.01
N ALA A 251 8.90 27.20 6.71
CA ALA A 251 9.59 27.77 5.55
C ALA A 251 11.11 27.54 5.59
N GLU A 252 11.69 27.39 6.78
CA GLU A 252 13.12 27.15 7.03
C GLU A 252 13.58 25.77 6.53
N LEU A 253 12.65 24.81 6.38
CA LEU A 253 12.94 23.41 6.03
C LEU A 253 12.60 23.06 4.57
N ASN A 254 12.16 24.04 3.78
CA ASN A 254 11.69 23.82 2.40
C ASN A 254 12.76 23.26 1.44
N SER A 255 14.04 23.39 1.77
CA SER A 255 15.16 22.83 0.99
C SER A 255 15.29 21.30 1.07
N TRP A 256 14.57 20.64 1.98
CA TRP A 256 14.76 19.22 2.30
C TRP A 256 13.82 18.24 1.57
N VAL A 257 12.82 18.73 0.82
CA VAL A 257 11.75 17.85 0.30
C VAL A 257 11.82 17.50 -1.19
N LEU A 258 12.31 18.35 -2.11
CA LEU A 258 12.64 17.98 -3.51
C LEU A 258 13.03 19.26 -4.29
N GLY A 259 13.69 19.11 -5.44
CA GLY A 259 14.23 20.19 -6.30
C GLY A 259 13.22 21.23 -6.79
N GLU A 260 13.70 22.25 -7.52
CA GLU A 260 12.95 23.43 -7.99
C GLU A 260 11.49 23.08 -8.34
N LEU A 261 10.56 23.64 -7.55
CA LEU A 261 9.13 23.48 -7.81
C LEU A 261 8.82 23.92 -9.24
N PRO A 262 7.98 23.20 -9.98
CA PRO A 262 7.61 23.58 -11.35
C PRO A 262 6.84 24.92 -11.45
N PHE A 263 6.57 25.56 -10.32
CA PHE A 263 5.95 26.86 -10.17
C PHE A 263 6.50 27.58 -8.94
N GLU A 264 6.91 28.84 -9.10
CA GLU A 264 7.09 29.75 -7.97
C GLU A 264 5.71 30.21 -7.49
N PRO A 265 5.30 29.94 -6.23
CA PRO A 265 4.02 30.42 -5.76
C PRO A 265 4.16 31.89 -5.38
N GLU A 266 3.76 32.81 -6.28
CA GLU A 266 3.64 34.25 -5.98
C GLU A 266 2.71 34.52 -4.77
N THR A 267 1.86 33.56 -4.40
CA THR A 267 1.20 33.48 -3.09
C THR A 267 1.06 32.02 -2.66
N LEU A 268 1.51 31.65 -1.45
CA LEU A 268 1.19 30.36 -0.82
C LEU A 268 -0.34 30.09 -0.92
N PRO A 269 -0.78 28.92 -1.40
CA PRO A 269 -2.20 28.58 -1.41
C PRO A 269 -2.75 28.51 0.01
N LEU A 270 -4.06 28.73 0.16
CA LEU A 270 -4.76 28.50 1.42
C LEU A 270 -4.75 26.99 1.70
N THR A 271 -4.02 26.57 2.73
CA THR A 271 -3.77 25.16 3.03
C THR A 271 -4.83 24.54 3.93
N TYR A 272 -5.55 25.34 4.72
CA TYR A 272 -6.59 24.88 5.66
C TYR A 272 -6.09 23.82 6.66
N PRO A 273 -4.97 24.06 7.38
CA PRO A 273 -4.51 23.13 8.40
C PRO A 273 -5.50 23.13 9.57
N ASP A 274 -5.79 21.94 10.09
CA ASP A 274 -6.68 21.71 11.23
C ASP A 274 -5.99 21.01 12.40
N VAL A 275 -4.69 20.67 12.26
CA VAL A 275 -3.79 20.22 13.34
C VAL A 275 -2.37 20.75 13.14
N CYS A 276 -1.65 20.98 14.23
CA CYS A 276 -0.24 21.33 14.23
C CYS A 276 0.58 20.28 14.98
N PHE A 277 1.66 19.78 14.38
CA PHE A 277 2.63 18.93 15.06
C PHE A 277 3.87 19.74 15.40
N SER A 278 4.34 19.66 16.64
CA SER A 278 5.57 20.31 17.08
C SER A 278 6.67 19.27 17.28
N VAL A 279 7.77 19.41 16.54
CA VAL A 279 8.95 18.52 16.57
C VAL A 279 10.19 19.40 16.74
N ASP A 280 10.97 19.22 17.80
CA ASP A 280 12.15 20.05 18.09
C ASP A 280 11.92 21.57 17.94
N ASN A 281 10.80 22.08 18.47
CA ASN A 281 10.33 23.48 18.33
C ASN A 281 9.94 23.94 16.91
N HIS A 282 9.99 23.06 15.91
CA HIS A 282 9.48 23.35 14.57
C HIS A 282 7.98 23.00 14.52
N ARG A 283 7.20 23.85 13.85
CA ARG A 283 5.73 23.70 13.76
C ARG A 283 5.33 23.26 12.35
N PHE A 284 4.79 22.06 12.25
CA PHE A 284 4.23 21.50 11.03
C PHE A 284 2.72 21.71 11.02
N LEU A 285 2.18 22.30 9.96
CA LEU A 285 0.77 22.62 9.80
C LEU A 285 0.09 21.56 8.91
N CYS A 286 -0.59 20.61 9.54
CA CYS A 286 -1.06 19.39 8.90
C CYS A 286 -2.59 19.27 8.87
N HIS A 287 -3.06 18.19 8.23
CA HIS A 287 -4.47 17.87 8.06
C HIS A 287 -4.84 16.58 8.81
N LYS A 288 -5.79 16.64 9.75
CA LYS A 288 -6.29 15.48 10.52
C LYS A 288 -6.78 14.37 9.60
N THR A 289 -7.44 14.75 8.50
CA THR A 289 -7.87 13.84 7.43
C THR A 289 -6.80 12.83 7.02
N PHE A 290 -5.55 13.25 6.85
CA PHE A 290 -4.48 12.32 6.43
C PHE A 290 -3.90 11.57 7.62
N PHE A 291 -3.71 12.24 8.76
CA PHE A 291 -3.07 11.65 9.93
C PHE A 291 -3.96 10.62 10.64
N CYS A 292 -5.20 10.99 10.98
CA CYS A 292 -6.13 10.10 11.67
C CYS A 292 -6.62 8.94 10.81
N ALA A 293 -6.68 9.11 9.48
CA ALA A 293 -7.16 8.04 8.59
C ALA A 293 -6.09 7.02 8.22
N ARG A 294 -4.80 7.37 8.32
CA ARG A 294 -3.67 6.49 7.97
C ARG A 294 -2.92 5.94 9.18
N SER A 295 -3.20 6.46 10.38
CA SER A 295 -2.54 6.06 11.63
C SER A 295 -3.53 6.04 12.79
N ASP A 296 -3.69 4.87 13.39
CA ASP A 296 -4.48 4.71 14.61
C ASP A 296 -3.83 5.41 15.81
N TYR A 297 -2.50 5.57 15.80
CA TYR A 297 -1.78 6.36 16.81
C TYR A 297 -2.21 7.82 16.77
N PHE A 298 -2.11 8.49 15.61
CA PHE A 298 -2.49 9.89 15.50
C PHE A 298 -3.99 10.09 15.71
N LYS A 299 -4.81 9.13 15.28
CA LYS A 299 -6.24 9.14 15.58
C LYS A 299 -6.49 9.14 17.08
N ALA A 300 -5.85 8.24 17.84
CA ALA A 300 -5.99 8.16 19.29
C ALA A 300 -5.48 9.44 19.97
N VAL A 301 -4.32 9.97 19.59
CA VAL A 301 -3.75 11.18 20.19
C VAL A 301 -4.60 12.43 19.94
N ILE A 302 -5.30 12.51 18.79
CA ILE A 302 -6.12 13.67 18.42
C ILE A 302 -7.56 13.55 18.92
N GLU A 303 -8.15 12.34 18.89
CA GLU A 303 -9.55 12.10 19.27
C GLU A 303 -9.73 11.83 20.76
N ASP A 304 -8.78 11.14 21.39
CA ASP A 304 -8.85 10.74 22.80
C ASP A 304 -8.07 11.77 23.63
N HIS A 305 -8.59 12.16 24.80
CA HIS A 305 -8.11 13.29 25.60
C HIS A 305 -6.73 13.08 26.27
N PHE A 306 -5.76 12.47 25.59
CA PHE A 306 -4.38 12.40 26.03
C PHE A 306 -3.78 13.80 25.92
N GLY A 307 -3.36 14.36 27.06
CA GLY A 307 -2.95 15.76 27.24
C GLY A 307 -1.71 16.23 26.45
N GLU A 308 -1.35 15.58 25.36
CA GLU A 308 -0.32 15.99 24.40
C GLU A 308 -0.85 17.02 23.40
N ALA A 309 -2.17 17.09 23.21
CA ALA A 309 -2.82 18.12 22.43
C ALA A 309 -3.10 19.36 23.31
N GLU A 310 -2.20 20.34 23.29
CA GLU A 310 -2.48 21.63 23.91
C GLU A 310 -3.40 22.47 23.01
N LEU A 311 -4.52 22.92 23.56
CA LEU A 311 -5.39 23.94 22.95
C LEU A 311 -4.74 25.32 23.08
N SER A 312 -3.64 25.55 22.36
CA SER A 312 -3.01 26.86 22.24
C SER A 312 -3.63 27.64 21.06
N GLY A 313 -4.84 28.19 21.27
CA GLY A 313 -5.57 28.98 20.27
C GLY A 313 -6.60 28.18 19.45
N SER A 314 -6.80 28.55 18.17
CA SER A 314 -7.80 27.92 17.28
C SER A 314 -7.36 26.59 16.66
N LEU A 315 -6.07 26.25 16.73
CA LEU A 315 -5.48 25.08 16.09
C LEU A 315 -4.84 24.17 17.17
N PRO A 316 -5.24 22.90 17.30
CA PRO A 316 -4.65 21.99 18.29
C PRO A 316 -3.19 21.71 17.95
N VAL A 317 -2.32 21.75 18.96
CA VAL A 317 -0.88 21.47 18.83
C VAL A 317 -0.54 20.16 19.53
N VAL A 318 0.02 19.20 18.79
CA VAL A 318 0.48 17.90 19.30
C VAL A 318 2.01 17.91 19.35
N TYR A 319 2.59 17.63 20.51
CA TYR A 319 4.04 17.60 20.71
C TYR A 319 4.59 16.20 20.49
N LEU A 320 5.53 16.06 19.56
CA LEU A 320 6.17 14.79 19.22
C LEU A 320 7.61 14.83 19.71
N HIS A 321 7.86 14.24 20.87
CA HIS A 321 9.19 14.26 21.52
C HIS A 321 10.13 13.16 21.05
N GLU A 322 9.59 12.06 20.53
CA GLU A 322 10.36 10.87 20.14
C GLU A 322 10.87 10.92 18.69
N ALA A 323 10.36 11.85 17.88
CA ALA A 323 10.75 11.99 16.48
C ALA A 323 11.71 13.18 16.30
N THR A 324 12.71 13.01 15.45
CA THR A 324 13.54 14.13 14.98
C THR A 324 12.88 14.83 13.80
N VAL A 325 13.26 16.09 13.55
CA VAL A 325 12.76 16.86 12.39
C VAL A 325 12.98 16.10 11.07
N GLN A 326 14.15 15.50 10.86
CA GLN A 326 14.47 14.80 9.60
C GLN A 326 13.59 13.58 9.38
N VAL A 327 13.35 12.81 10.44
CA VAL A 327 12.47 11.63 10.40
C VAL A 327 11.01 12.07 10.19
N PHE A 328 10.57 13.12 10.87
CA PHE A 328 9.20 13.60 10.72
C PHE A 328 8.90 14.13 9.32
N VAL A 329 9.87 14.77 8.65
CA VAL A 329 9.73 15.19 7.24
C VAL A 329 9.50 13.97 6.32
N ARG A 330 10.16 12.84 6.60
CA ARG A 330 9.94 11.59 5.84
C ARG A 330 8.56 10.99 6.08
N ILE A 331 8.11 11.00 7.34
CA ILE A 331 6.74 10.62 7.70
C ILE A 331 5.73 11.52 7.00
N LEU A 332 5.96 12.84 7.01
CA LEU A 332 5.08 13.82 6.36
C LEU A 332 4.91 13.53 4.86
N SER A 333 6.01 13.30 4.14
CA SER A 333 5.97 12.92 2.73
C SER A 333 5.17 11.63 2.51
N TYR A 334 5.37 10.61 3.36
CA TYR A 334 4.62 9.36 3.30
C TYR A 334 3.12 9.55 3.58
N MET A 335 2.76 10.41 4.53
CA MET A 335 1.35 10.64 4.90
C MET A 335 0.56 11.22 3.73
N TYR A 336 1.13 12.16 2.98
CA TYR A 336 0.43 12.83 1.88
C TYR A 336 0.62 12.18 0.51
N SER A 337 1.66 11.38 0.28
CA SER A 337 1.97 10.87 -1.05
C SER A 337 2.13 9.35 -1.14
N ASP A 338 2.10 8.62 -0.01
CA ASP A 338 2.44 7.19 0.08
C ASP A 338 3.83 6.86 -0.52
N SER A 339 4.69 7.87 -0.59
CA SER A 339 6.06 7.78 -1.08
C SER A 339 6.99 8.52 -0.14
N CYS A 340 8.21 8.01 -0.03
CA CYS A 340 9.22 8.56 0.85
C CYS A 340 10.61 8.20 0.33
N ASP A 341 11.49 9.19 0.25
CA ASP A 341 12.89 8.97 -0.07
C ASP A 341 13.66 8.54 1.20
N LEU A 342 14.20 7.33 1.19
CA LEU A 342 14.79 6.69 2.36
C LEU A 342 16.27 6.44 2.13
N HIS A 343 17.09 7.29 2.75
CA HIS A 343 18.55 7.14 2.74
C HIS A 343 19.00 6.09 3.78
N PRO A 344 20.07 5.31 3.51
CA PRO A 344 20.61 4.33 4.45
C PRO A 344 20.88 4.86 5.86
N ASP A 345 21.27 6.14 5.97
CA ASP A 345 21.61 6.75 7.27
C ASP A 345 20.40 7.02 8.17
N ILE A 346 19.19 7.18 7.61
CA ILE A 346 17.99 7.60 8.36
C ILE A 346 16.90 6.53 8.41
N VAL A 347 16.94 5.57 7.50
CA VAL A 347 15.92 4.53 7.35
C VAL A 347 15.62 3.73 8.62
N ALA A 348 16.62 3.49 9.47
CA ALA A 348 16.44 2.78 10.74
C ALA A 348 15.60 3.62 11.71
N ASP A 349 15.89 4.92 11.80
CA ASP A 349 15.13 5.87 12.63
C ASP A 349 13.70 6.06 12.11
N VAL A 350 13.54 6.10 10.78
CA VAL A 350 12.22 6.12 10.16
C VAL A 350 11.45 4.84 10.44
N LEU A 351 12.09 3.67 10.39
CA LEU A 351 11.45 2.38 10.69
C LEU A 351 10.96 2.33 12.14
N MET A 352 11.80 2.74 13.10
CA MET A 352 11.44 2.82 14.53
C MET A 352 10.23 3.73 14.75
N THR A 353 10.25 4.91 14.15
CA THR A 353 9.17 5.90 14.29
C THR A 353 7.90 5.46 13.56
N ALA A 354 8.03 4.79 12.41
CA ALA A 354 6.91 4.23 11.67
C ALA A 354 6.20 3.12 12.47
N ASP A 355 6.94 2.30 13.21
CA ASP A 355 6.36 1.31 14.12
C ASP A 355 5.63 1.97 15.29
N MET A 356 6.28 2.93 15.93
CA MET A 356 5.70 3.71 17.04
C MET A 356 4.39 4.42 16.64
N TYR A 357 4.35 5.03 15.46
CA TYR A 357 3.17 5.73 14.94
C TYR A 357 2.18 4.82 14.21
N LEU A 358 2.36 3.50 14.29
CA LEU A 358 1.47 2.50 13.69
C LEU A 358 1.25 2.74 12.18
N LEU A 359 2.34 2.92 11.44
CA LEU A 359 2.37 3.16 10.00
C LEU A 359 2.89 1.92 9.25
N PRO A 360 2.10 0.84 9.12
CA PRO A 360 2.57 -0.42 8.53
C PRO A 360 3.02 -0.26 7.07
N GLY A 361 2.39 0.64 6.31
CA GLY A 361 2.82 0.90 4.93
C GLY A 361 4.21 1.54 4.84
N LEU A 362 4.56 2.45 5.78
CA LEU A 362 5.89 3.04 5.85
C LEU A 362 6.94 2.03 6.34
N LYS A 363 6.59 1.16 7.30
CA LYS A 363 7.47 0.04 7.70
C LYS A 363 7.85 -0.83 6.51
N ARG A 364 6.89 -1.15 5.64
CA ARG A 364 7.16 -1.90 4.39
C ARG A 364 8.08 -1.14 3.44
N LEU A 365 7.88 0.17 3.26
CA LEU A 365 8.78 0.99 2.44
C LEU A 365 10.21 1.00 3.00
N CYS A 366 10.35 1.07 4.33
CA CYS A 366 11.65 0.94 5.00
C CYS A 366 12.28 -0.42 4.74
N GLY A 367 11.53 -1.51 4.86
CA GLY A 367 12.02 -2.85 4.55
C GLY A 367 12.46 -3.00 3.09
N VAL A 368 11.69 -2.46 2.14
CA VAL A 368 12.07 -2.44 0.72
C VAL A 368 13.36 -1.64 0.52
N ALA A 369 13.46 -0.44 1.08
CA ALA A 369 14.68 0.34 1.01
C ALA A 369 15.88 -0.42 1.60
N MET A 370 15.74 -1.01 2.80
CA MET A 370 16.75 -1.86 3.47
C MET A 370 17.27 -2.98 2.59
N SER A 371 16.40 -3.62 1.82
CA SER A 371 16.80 -4.69 0.92
C SER A 371 17.72 -4.22 -0.23
N THR A 372 17.70 -2.94 -0.60
CA THR A 372 18.49 -2.42 -1.73
C THR A 372 19.98 -2.18 -1.42
N TYR A 373 20.35 -2.09 -0.14
CA TYR A 373 21.74 -1.84 0.31
C TYR A 373 22.25 -2.94 1.23
N LEU A 374 21.80 -4.18 1.02
CA LEU A 374 22.34 -5.35 1.72
C LEU A 374 23.81 -5.56 1.36
N GLU A 375 24.62 -5.70 2.41
CA GLU A 375 26.05 -5.94 2.34
C GLU A 375 26.46 -7.07 3.27
N VAL A 376 27.59 -7.70 2.97
CA VAL A 376 28.19 -8.74 3.84
C VAL A 376 28.46 -8.23 5.26
N SER A 377 28.67 -6.93 5.43
CA SER A 377 28.95 -6.26 6.71
C SER A 377 27.69 -6.05 7.56
N ASN A 378 26.52 -5.90 6.93
CA ASN A 378 25.28 -5.43 7.58
C ASN A 378 24.15 -6.48 7.59
N VAL A 379 24.22 -7.54 6.78
CA VAL A 379 23.10 -8.47 6.59
C VAL A 379 22.64 -9.15 7.89
N VAL A 380 23.57 -9.46 8.80
CA VAL A 380 23.25 -10.05 10.12
C VAL A 380 22.46 -9.07 11.00
N THR A 381 22.81 -7.77 10.96
CA THR A 381 22.02 -6.76 11.68
C THR A 381 20.69 -6.48 11.00
N MET A 382 20.61 -6.61 9.67
CA MET A 382 19.37 -6.42 8.90
C MET A 382 18.35 -7.52 9.17
N ILE A 383 18.77 -8.80 9.28
CA ILE A 383 17.87 -9.90 9.63
C ILE A 383 17.35 -9.76 11.07
N GLN A 384 18.21 -9.37 12.02
CA GLN A 384 17.78 -9.07 13.40
C GLN A 384 16.76 -7.92 13.43
N THR A 385 17.01 -6.86 12.66
CA THR A 385 16.09 -5.73 12.53
C THR A 385 14.77 -6.16 11.89
N ALA A 386 14.83 -6.99 10.85
CA ALA A 386 13.63 -7.51 10.18
C ALA A 386 12.76 -8.29 11.17
N ARG A 387 13.34 -9.17 11.99
CA ARG A 387 12.61 -9.91 13.02
C ARG A 387 12.03 -9.01 14.11
N LEU A 388 12.82 -8.06 14.60
CA LEU A 388 12.39 -7.11 15.64
C LEU A 388 11.14 -6.32 15.22
N PHE A 389 11.06 -5.92 13.94
CA PHE A 389 9.94 -5.14 13.42
C PHE A 389 8.92 -5.97 12.63
N GLY A 390 9.06 -7.30 12.56
CA GLY A 390 8.14 -8.18 11.82
C GLY A 390 8.13 -7.96 10.30
N LEU A 391 9.28 -7.64 9.69
CA LEU A 391 9.45 -7.40 8.27
C LEU A 391 9.79 -8.69 7.51
N VAL A 392 8.80 -9.58 7.36
CA VAL A 392 8.98 -10.93 6.77
C VAL A 392 9.68 -10.91 5.41
N ARG A 393 9.32 -9.97 4.52
CA ARG A 393 9.95 -9.87 3.19
C ARG A 393 11.43 -9.51 3.27
N LEU A 394 11.82 -8.61 4.17
CA LEU A 394 13.21 -8.23 4.36
C LEU A 394 14.00 -9.39 4.97
N GLU A 395 13.42 -10.13 5.92
CA GLU A 395 14.02 -11.32 6.52
C GLU A 395 14.35 -12.37 5.45
N SER A 396 13.38 -12.71 4.60
CA SER A 396 13.58 -13.63 3.47
C SER A 396 14.67 -13.14 2.50
N GLN A 397 14.69 -11.84 2.18
CA GLN A 397 15.74 -11.25 1.33
C GLN A 397 17.13 -11.30 2.00
N CYS A 398 17.21 -11.17 3.33
CA CYS A 398 18.46 -11.32 4.07
C CYS A 398 18.93 -12.78 4.05
N ALA A 399 18.03 -13.74 4.29
CA ALA A 399 18.35 -15.17 4.23
C ALA A 399 18.84 -15.59 2.84
N GLU A 400 18.18 -15.10 1.78
CA GLU A 400 18.61 -15.28 0.41
C GLU A 400 20.01 -14.69 0.17
N PHE A 401 20.28 -13.47 0.64
CA PHE A 401 21.60 -12.84 0.51
C PHE A 401 22.69 -13.62 1.25
N ILE A 402 22.38 -14.14 2.45
CA ILE A 402 23.30 -14.96 3.24
C ILE A 402 23.61 -16.27 2.50
N ALA A 403 22.59 -16.95 1.96
CA ALA A 403 22.77 -18.18 1.18
C ALA A 403 23.73 -17.98 -0.01
N HIS A 404 23.63 -16.84 -0.72
CA HIS A 404 24.53 -16.53 -1.82
C HIS A 404 25.96 -16.24 -1.37
N ASN A 405 26.14 -15.57 -0.22
CA ASN A 405 27.44 -15.09 0.28
C ASN A 405 27.96 -15.90 1.49
N LEU A 406 27.46 -17.12 1.69
CA LEU A 406 27.66 -17.88 2.93
C LEU A 406 29.14 -18.03 3.30
N SER A 407 30.00 -18.31 2.32
CA SER A 407 31.45 -18.49 2.54
C SER A 407 32.15 -17.29 3.20
N LYS A 408 31.60 -16.07 3.04
CA LYS A 408 32.12 -14.85 3.68
C LYS A 408 31.45 -14.54 5.02
N ILE A 409 30.27 -15.06 5.26
CA ILE A 409 29.41 -14.73 6.40
C ILE A 409 29.56 -15.75 7.53
N VAL A 410 29.76 -17.03 7.19
CA VAL A 410 29.87 -18.15 8.15
C VAL A 410 30.93 -17.92 9.24
N ALA A 411 32.02 -17.23 8.89
CA ALA A 411 33.12 -16.93 9.81
C ALA A 411 32.87 -15.72 10.72
N GLN A 412 31.78 -14.96 10.52
CA GLN A 412 31.51 -13.76 11.32
C GLN A 412 30.95 -14.13 12.70
N ASP A 413 31.54 -13.57 13.77
CA ASP A 413 31.08 -13.79 15.14
C ASP A 413 29.61 -13.40 15.35
N LYS A 414 29.15 -12.32 14.69
CA LYS A 414 27.74 -11.89 14.75
C LYS A 414 26.80 -12.95 14.18
N PHE A 415 27.19 -13.63 13.11
CA PHE A 415 26.38 -14.68 12.50
C PHE A 415 26.34 -15.93 13.41
N LYS A 416 27.48 -16.30 14.00
CA LYS A 416 27.56 -17.36 15.02
C LYS A 416 26.62 -17.09 16.19
N GLN A 417 26.60 -15.85 16.71
CA GLN A 417 25.70 -15.43 17.78
C GLN A 417 24.23 -15.56 17.37
N LEU A 418 23.86 -15.13 16.16
CA LEU A 418 22.50 -15.26 15.65
C LEU A 418 22.03 -16.73 15.63
N VAL A 419 22.89 -17.64 15.16
CA VAL A 419 22.57 -19.08 15.11
C VAL A 419 22.37 -19.64 16.52
N VAL A 420 23.23 -19.27 17.48
CA VAL A 420 23.09 -19.68 18.89
C VAL A 420 21.81 -19.13 19.51
N GLU A 421 21.45 -17.87 19.22
CA GLU A 421 20.21 -17.25 19.69
C GLU A 421 18.99 -18.01 19.17
N ASP A 422 18.90 -18.27 17.87
CA ASP A 422 17.78 -19.02 17.26
C ASP A 422 17.71 -20.45 17.82
N ALA A 423 18.87 -21.12 17.92
CA ALA A 423 19.00 -22.45 18.51
C ALA A 423 18.49 -22.53 19.95
N SER A 424 18.57 -21.42 20.71
CA SER A 424 18.11 -21.34 22.10
C SER A 424 16.61 -21.06 22.25
N GLN A 425 15.96 -20.50 21.23
CA GLN A 425 14.54 -20.16 21.25
C GLN A 425 13.64 -21.40 21.03
N VAL A 426 14.19 -22.46 20.45
CA VAL A 426 13.55 -23.77 20.30
C VAL A 426 13.47 -24.46 21.67
N LYS A 427 12.35 -24.28 22.38
CA LYS A 427 12.10 -24.90 23.69
C LYS A 427 11.68 -26.37 23.54
N GLY A 428 12.46 -27.27 24.13
CA GLY A 428 12.10 -28.70 24.26
C GLY A 428 12.49 -29.53 23.04
N ARG A 429 13.75 -29.40 22.60
CA ARG A 429 14.32 -30.08 21.43
C ARG A 429 13.94 -31.55 21.34
N GLU A 430 13.15 -31.89 20.32
CA GLU A 430 13.13 -33.23 19.73
C GLU A 430 14.15 -33.28 18.59
N GLU A 431 14.65 -34.47 18.20
CA GLU A 431 15.66 -34.67 17.13
C GLU A 431 15.26 -34.11 15.74
N THR A 432 14.05 -33.56 15.60
CA THR A 432 13.49 -33.00 14.37
C THR A 432 13.29 -31.48 14.39
N ASP A 433 13.61 -30.81 15.49
CA ASP A 433 13.41 -29.35 15.57
C ASP A 433 14.49 -28.61 14.80
N SER A 434 14.07 -27.78 13.86
CA SER A 434 14.96 -27.06 12.97
C SER A 434 15.24 -25.63 13.42
N ILE A 435 16.44 -25.14 13.10
CA ILE A 435 16.86 -23.78 13.41
C ILE A 435 16.35 -22.89 12.28
N ASP A 436 15.41 -22.00 12.58
CA ASP A 436 14.68 -21.19 11.58
C ASP A 436 15.61 -20.52 10.55
N VAL A 437 16.66 -19.79 10.99
CA VAL A 437 17.59 -19.13 10.07
C VAL A 437 18.36 -20.12 9.18
N ILE A 438 18.73 -21.28 9.73
CA ILE A 438 19.49 -22.30 8.99
C ILE A 438 18.60 -22.97 7.96
N ASP A 439 17.35 -23.25 8.30
CA ASP A 439 16.37 -23.83 7.39
C ASP A 439 16.05 -22.92 6.22
N GLU A 440 15.86 -21.62 6.47
CA GLU A 440 15.66 -20.65 5.40
C GLU A 440 16.89 -20.57 4.48
N ILE A 441 18.10 -20.55 5.04
CA ILE A 441 19.34 -20.55 4.25
C ILE A 441 19.46 -21.85 3.43
N ARG A 442 19.22 -23.03 4.04
CA ARG A 442 19.23 -24.35 3.37
C ARG A 442 18.19 -24.39 2.24
N PHE A 443 17.00 -23.83 2.46
CA PHE A 443 15.96 -23.70 1.44
C PHE A 443 16.46 -22.90 0.25
N TYR A 444 17.02 -21.70 0.47
CA TYR A 444 17.53 -20.86 -0.60
C TYR A 444 18.69 -21.52 -1.35
N ILE A 445 19.67 -22.12 -0.64
CA ILE A 445 20.77 -22.86 -1.28
C ILE A 445 20.24 -23.94 -2.24
N SER A 446 19.20 -24.67 -1.82
CA SER A 446 18.61 -25.75 -2.62
C SER A 446 17.76 -25.25 -3.78
N ASN A 447 17.11 -24.09 -3.64
CA ASN A 447 16.19 -23.54 -4.63
C ASN A 447 16.89 -22.96 -5.88
N PHE A 448 18.16 -22.58 -5.77
CA PHE A 448 18.95 -22.02 -6.88
C PHE A 448 19.66 -23.06 -7.76
N VAL A 449 19.53 -24.35 -7.44
CA VAL A 449 20.22 -25.42 -8.17
C VAL A 449 19.47 -25.77 -9.45
N GLN A 450 19.96 -25.31 -10.60
CA GLN A 450 19.40 -25.64 -11.92
C GLN A 450 20.38 -26.43 -12.79
N THR A 451 21.68 -26.35 -12.50
CA THR A 451 22.77 -26.97 -13.26
C THR A 451 23.69 -27.82 -12.37
N TYR A 452 24.47 -28.72 -12.98
CA TYR A 452 25.45 -29.55 -12.27
C TYR A 452 26.55 -28.73 -11.56
N SER A 453 26.95 -27.58 -12.10
CA SER A 453 27.93 -26.69 -11.46
C SER A 453 27.37 -26.05 -10.19
N GLU A 454 26.10 -25.66 -10.21
CA GLU A 454 25.40 -25.10 -9.05
C GLU A 454 25.13 -26.18 -7.99
N MET A 455 24.97 -27.46 -8.39
CA MET A 455 24.88 -28.58 -7.45
C MET A 455 26.17 -28.75 -6.62
N GLU A 456 27.34 -28.63 -7.23
CA GLU A 456 28.62 -28.74 -6.51
C GLU A 456 28.80 -27.57 -5.52
N GLU A 457 28.51 -26.34 -5.96
CA GLU A 457 28.59 -25.15 -5.09
C GLU A 457 27.59 -25.21 -3.94
N ALA A 458 26.36 -25.66 -4.19
CA ALA A 458 25.34 -25.84 -3.16
C ALA A 458 25.76 -26.88 -2.12
N ASN A 459 26.34 -28.01 -2.54
CA ASN A 459 26.85 -29.02 -1.61
C ASN A 459 28.03 -28.50 -0.77
N GLU A 460 28.90 -27.66 -1.32
CA GLU A 460 29.97 -27.02 -0.55
C GLU A 460 29.40 -26.06 0.50
N LYS A 461 28.41 -25.24 0.13
CA LYS A 461 27.71 -24.34 1.06
C LYS A 461 26.98 -25.09 2.17
N LEU A 462 26.34 -26.23 1.86
CA LEU A 462 25.68 -27.06 2.88
C LEU A 462 26.70 -27.65 3.87
N ARG A 463 27.87 -28.10 3.39
CA ARG A 463 28.94 -28.56 4.30
C ARG A 463 29.44 -27.45 5.23
N LEU A 464 29.56 -26.21 4.74
CA LEU A 464 29.94 -25.08 5.60
C LEU A 464 28.92 -24.83 6.72
N ILE A 465 27.63 -25.12 6.50
CA ILE A 465 26.61 -25.04 7.55
C ILE A 465 26.81 -26.15 8.58
N ASP A 466 27.04 -27.39 8.12
CA ASP A 466 27.22 -28.53 9.00
C ASP A 466 28.49 -28.34 9.87
N ASP A 467 29.60 -27.90 9.27
CA ASP A 467 30.85 -27.58 9.97
C ASP A 467 30.63 -26.47 11.04
N LEU A 468 29.81 -25.47 10.73
CA LEU A 468 29.46 -24.38 11.65
C LEU A 468 28.65 -24.90 12.86
N LEU A 469 27.67 -25.77 12.61
CA LEU A 469 26.83 -26.35 13.66
C LEU A 469 27.64 -27.27 14.58
N GLU A 470 28.58 -28.05 14.02
CA GLU A 470 29.56 -28.83 14.78
C GLU A 470 30.46 -27.92 15.64
N GLU A 471 30.96 -26.79 15.09
CA GLU A 471 31.79 -25.83 15.83
C GLU A 471 31.05 -25.23 17.03
N LEU A 472 29.74 -25.00 16.89
CA LEU A 472 28.90 -24.37 17.91
C LEU A 472 28.32 -25.35 18.94
N ASP A 473 28.62 -26.66 18.82
CA ASP A 473 28.04 -27.73 19.65
C ASP A 473 26.51 -27.77 19.58
N ILE A 474 25.96 -27.51 18.38
CA ILE A 474 24.52 -27.51 18.10
C ILE A 474 24.21 -28.70 17.20
N GLU A 475 23.46 -29.68 17.71
CA GLU A 475 22.93 -30.77 16.88
C GLU A 475 22.02 -30.18 15.78
N GLY A 476 22.27 -30.55 14.52
CA GLY A 476 21.78 -29.84 13.31
C GLY A 476 20.76 -30.58 12.45
#